data_AF-A0A6A6TIP5-F1
#
_entry.id   AF-A0A6A6TIP5-F1
#
_cell.length_a   1.000
_cell.length_b   1.000
_cell.length_c   1.000
_cell.angle_alpha   90.00
_cell.angle_beta   90.00
_cell.angle_gamma   90.00
#
_symmetry.space_group_name_H-M   'P 1'
#
loop_
_entity.id
_entity.type
_entity.pdbx_description
1 polymer ?
#
loop_
_entity_poly.entity_id
_entity_poly.type
_entity_poly.pdbx_seq_one_letter_code
_entity_poly.pdbx_strand_id
1 'polypeptide(L)' 'IVVSCSENDPRVDPARYFNLSANTTSVIKVPGGRTAGAIHGIYSTDQATRIGMIVIVQHT' A
#
# COMPACT_ATOMS: atom_id res chain seq x y z
N ILE A 1 1.04 -1.73 6.31
CA ILE A 1 0.62 -1.80 4.90
C ILE A 1 0.61 -0.41 4.30
N VAL A 2 1.01 -0.29 3.03
CA VAL A 2 0.86 0.94 2.24
C VAL A 2 -0.10 0.68 1.07
N VAL A 3 -1.14 1.50 0.94
CA VAL A 3 -2.02 1.54 -0.23
C VAL A 3 -1.62 2.73 -1.09
N SER A 4 -1.31 2.51 -2.36
CA SER A 4 -0.82 3.56 -3.27
C SER A 4 -1.47 3.48 -4.65
N CYS A 5 -1.31 4.54 -5.45
CA CYS A 5 -1.75 4.53 -6.83
C CYS A 5 -0.98 3.46 -7.64
N SER A 6 -1.70 2.76 -8.52
CA SER A 6 -1.09 1.80 -9.46
C SER A 6 -0.44 2.45 -10.67
N GLU A 7 -0.69 3.74 -10.89
CA GLU A 7 -0.05 4.53 -11.93
C GLU A 7 1.45 4.63 -11.64
N ASN A 8 2.26 4.56 -12.69
CA ASN A 8 3.70 4.63 -12.56
C ASN A 8 4.14 6.08 -12.43
N ASP A 9 3.81 6.71 -11.31
CA ASP A 9 4.25 8.05 -10.94
C ASP A 9 5.42 7.94 -9.93
N PRO A 10 6.66 8.28 -10.34
CA PRO A 10 7.84 8.21 -9.47
C PRO A 10 7.75 9.07 -8.21
N ARG A 11 6.83 10.06 -8.16
CA ARG A 11 6.61 10.94 -7.00
C ARG A 11 5.90 10.24 -5.85
N VAL A 12 5.20 9.12 -6.13
CA VAL A 12 4.43 8.36 -5.13
C VAL A 12 4.93 6.94 -4.92
N ASP A 13 6.12 6.61 -5.42
CA ASP A 13 6.71 5.29 -5.24
C ASP A 13 6.97 5.02 -3.75
N PRO A 14 6.22 4.09 -3.11
CA PRO A 14 6.40 3.79 -1.70
C PRO A 14 7.80 3.27 -1.38
N ALA A 15 8.50 2.67 -2.35
CA ALA A 15 9.86 2.17 -2.16
C ALA A 15 10.87 3.27 -1.81
N ARG A 16 10.57 4.52 -2.15
CA ARG A 16 11.42 5.69 -1.87
C ARG A 16 11.25 6.22 -0.45
N TYR A 17 10.09 5.98 0.16
CA TYR A 17 9.72 6.57 1.45
C TYR A 17 9.62 5.54 2.57
N PHE A 18 9.33 4.28 2.22
CA PHE A 18 9.20 3.17 3.14
C PHE A 18 10.28 2.15 2.86
N ASN A 19 10.86 1.59 3.92
CA ASN A 19 11.83 0.51 3.78
C ASN A 19 11.11 -0.80 3.43
N LEU A 20 10.85 -1.00 2.13
CA LEU A 20 10.13 -2.18 1.62
C LEU A 20 10.98 -3.47 1.63
N SER A 21 12.27 -3.39 1.93
CA SER A 21 13.10 -4.59 2.12
C SER A 21 12.85 -5.23 3.50
N ALA A 22 12.18 -4.52 4.42
CA ALA A 22 11.70 -5.13 5.64
C ALA A 22 10.48 -6.01 5.30
N ASN A 23 10.56 -7.29 5.63
CA ASN A 23 9.51 -8.31 5.40
C ASN A 23 8.18 -8.02 6.13
N THR A 24 8.06 -6.84 6.74
CA THR A 24 6.93 -6.37 7.54
C THR A 24 6.05 -5.36 6.79
N THR A 25 6.48 -4.88 5.61
CA THR A 25 5.75 -3.83 4.88
C THR A 25 5.22 -4.35 3.53
N SER A 26 3.92 -4.58 3.47
CA SER A 26 3.22 -4.91 2.20
C SER A 26 2.72 -3.64 1.50
N VAL A 27 2.82 -3.63 0.17
CA VAL A 27 2.29 -2.55 -0.69
C VAL A 27 1.15 -3.08 -1.55
N ILE A 28 0.01 -2.41 -1.50
CA ILE A 28 -1.16 -2.67 -2.35
C ILE A 28 -1.31 -1.50 -3.32
N LYS A 29 -1.20 -1.78 -4.62
CA LYS A 29 -1.34 -0.78 -5.68
C LYS A 29 -2.71 -0.90 -6.33
N VAL A 30 -3.49 0.18 -6.31
CA VAL A 30 -4.83 0.25 -6.90
C VAL A 30 -5.03 1.59 -7.61
N PRO A 31 -5.94 1.68 -8.61
CA PRO A 31 -6.20 2.96 -9.29
C PRO A 31 -6.54 4.08 -8.30
N GLY A 32 -5.79 5.19 -8.38
CA GLY A 32 -5.93 6.36 -7.50
C GLY A 32 -5.66 6.12 -6.01
N GLY A 33 -5.08 4.98 -5.61
CA GLY A 33 -4.82 4.68 -4.19
C GLY A 33 -6.09 4.62 -3.34
N ARG A 34 -7.22 4.22 -3.96
CA ARG A 34 -8.54 4.21 -3.32
C ARG A 34 -8.70 2.97 -2.43
N THR A 35 -9.00 3.19 -1.15
CA THR A 35 -9.23 2.10 -0.18
C THR A 35 -10.27 1.09 -0.65
N ALA A 36 -11.32 1.54 -1.35
CA ALA A 36 -12.38 0.67 -1.88
C ALA A 36 -11.83 -0.47 -2.76
N GLY A 37 -10.83 -0.18 -3.62
CA GLY A 37 -10.18 -1.20 -4.45
C GLY A 37 -9.18 -2.07 -3.68
N ALA A 38 -8.75 -1.63 -2.49
CA ALA A 38 -7.75 -2.32 -1.68
C ALA A 38 -8.35 -3.21 -0.57
N ILE A 39 -9.68 -3.15 -0.32
CA ILE A 39 -10.34 -3.85 0.81
C ILE A 39 -9.95 -5.33 0.86
N HIS A 40 -10.05 -6.05 -0.26
CA HIS A 40 -9.72 -7.47 -0.31
C HIS A 40 -8.24 -7.74 0.03
N GLY A 41 -7.33 -6.92 -0.49
CA GLY A 41 -5.90 -7.03 -0.19
C GLY A 41 -5.54 -6.68 1.25
N ILE A 42 -6.22 -5.69 1.84
CA ILE A 42 -6.04 -5.34 3.25
C ILE A 42 -6.50 -6.50 4.13
N TYR A 43 -7.68 -7.05 3.85
CA TYR A 43 -8.22 -8.19 4.59
C TYR A 43 -7.32 -9.42 4.49
N SER A 44 -6.88 -9.79 3.28
CA SER A 44 -6.00 -10.95 3.09
C SER A 44 -4.64 -10.77 3.78
N THR A 45 -4.10 -9.55 3.77
CA THR A 45 -2.84 -9.27 4.45
C THR A 45 -2.99 -9.34 5.97
N ASP A 46 -4.10 -8.84 6.54
CA ASP A 46 -4.35 -8.93 7.99
C ASP A 46 -4.48 -10.37 8.49
N GLN A 47 -5.12 -11.23 7.69
CA GLN A 47 -5.24 -12.67 7.98
C GLN A 47 -3.87 -13.37 7.97
N ALA A 48 -2.96 -12.96 7.08
CA ALA A 48 -1.62 -13.55 6.98
C ALA A 48 -0.64 -12.97 8.00
N THR A 49 -0.75 -11.68 8.30
CA THR A 49 0.15 -10.94 9.19
C THR A 49 -0.60 -9.78 9.81
N ARG A 50 -0.69 -9.75 11.14
CA ARG A 50 -1.41 -8.71 11.88
C ARG A 50 -0.98 -7.31 11.44
N ILE A 51 -1.92 -6.50 10.99
CA ILE A 51 -1.64 -5.12 10.58
C ILE A 51 -1.58 -4.22 11.81
N GLY A 52 -0.42 -3.61 12.05
CA GLY A 52 -0.29 -2.54 13.07
C GLY A 52 -0.60 -1.13 12.54
N MET A 53 -0.49 -0.92 11.22
CA MET A 53 -0.64 0.39 10.58
C MET A 53 -1.01 0.27 9.10
N ILE A 54 -1.90 1.15 8.64
CA ILE A 54 -2.24 1.35 7.24
C ILE A 54 -1.89 2.79 6.85
N VAL A 55 -1.12 2.96 5.79
CA VAL A 55 -0.81 4.26 5.19
C VAL A 55 -1.44 4.31 3.80
N ILE A 56 -2.11 5.41 3.47
CA ILE A 56 -2.74 5.62 2.16
C ILE A 56 -2.03 6.78 1.46
N VAL A 57 -1.53 6.55 0.25
CA VAL A 57 -0.81 7.52 -0.56
C VAL A 57 -1.60 7.78 -1.85
N GLN A 58 -2.00 9.02 -2.04
CA GLN A 58 -2.70 9.51 -3.23
C GLN A 58 -1.93 10.68 -3.82
N HIS A 59 -2.16 10.96 -5.11
CA HIS A 59 -1.60 12.14 -5.78
C HIS A 59 -2.66 12.85 -6.62
N THR A 60 -2.32 14.08 -6.97
CA THR A 60 -2.99 14.93 -7.95
C THR A 60 -2.44 14.69 -9.35
#